data_AF-A0A7C7H7B6-F1
#
_entry.id   AF-A0A7C7H7B6-F1
#
_cell.length_a   1.000
_cell.length_b   1.000
_cell.length_c   1.000
_cell.angle_alpha   90.00
_cell.angle_beta   90.00
_cell.angle_gamma   90.00
#
_symmetry.space_group_name_H-M   'P 1'
#
loop_
_entity.id
_entity.type
_entity.pdbx_description
1 polymer ?
#
loop_
_entity_poly.entity_id
_entity_poly.type
_entity_poly.pdbx_seq_one_letter_code
_entity_poly.pdbx_strand_id
1 'polypeptide(L)'
;MHLCRVPALIARLFQQLAYKAADTIYHRTCALTAGPRFPKADEIRGLDLEVMRGAGLSRAKALALKDLSEHVLDGRLKLRSLGHYPDA
;
A
#
# COMPACT_ATOMS: atom_id res chain seq x y z
N MET A 1 15.29 10.34 15.61
CA MET A 1 15.41 9.25 14.60
C MET A 1 14.18 8.32 14.64
N HIS A 2 12.98 8.75 14.20
CA HIS A 2 11.76 7.90 14.29
C HIS A 2 11.00 7.69 12.96
N LEU A 3 11.52 8.14 11.81
CA LEU A 3 10.82 8.03 10.52
C LEU A 3 11.12 6.75 9.69
N CYS A 4 12.06 5.89 10.09
CA CYS A 4 12.44 4.71 9.27
C CYS A 4 11.47 3.51 9.35
N ARG A 5 10.45 3.54 10.23
CA ARG A 5 9.61 2.36 10.50
C ARG A 5 8.30 2.30 9.70
N VAL A 6 7.93 3.43 9.09
CA VAL A 6 6.71 3.62 8.30
C VAL A 6 6.67 2.81 6.99
N PRO A 7 7.73 2.76 6.15
CA PRO A 7 7.67 2.02 4.89
C PRO A 7 7.50 0.50 5.09
N ALA A 8 8.01 -0.04 6.21
CA ALA A 8 7.90 -1.46 6.53
C ALA A 8 6.47 -1.89 6.89
N LEU A 9 5.66 -1.00 7.48
CA LEU A 9 4.27 -1.31 7.86
C LEU A 9 3.37 -1.46 6.63
N ILE A 10 3.52 -0.54 5.67
CA ILE A 10 2.76 -0.56 4.42
C ILE A 10 3.11 -1.82 3.61
N ALA A 11 4.40 -2.15 3.52
CA ALA A 11 4.85 -3.38 2.86
C ALA A 11 4.29 -4.64 3.53
N ARG A 12 4.23 -4.69 4.87
CA ARG A 12 3.69 -5.86 5.60
C ARG A 12 2.19 -6.01 5.41
N LEU A 13 1.42 -4.91 5.45
CA LEU A 13 -0.02 -4.91 5.16
C LEU A 13 -0.29 -5.30 3.71
N PHE A 14 0.57 -4.88 2.78
CA PHE A 14 0.50 -5.28 1.38
C PHE A 14 0.67 -6.80 1.20
N GLN A 15 1.66 -7.39 1.87
CA GLN A 15 1.90 -8.84 1.84
C GLN A 15 0.71 -9.62 2.45
N GLN A 16 0.04 -9.08 3.47
CA GLN A 16 -1.19 -9.67 4.04
C GLN A 16 -2.40 -9.59 3.09
N LEU A 17 -2.45 -8.63 2.18
CA LEU A 17 -3.53 -8.50 1.19
C LEU A 17 -3.31 -9.35 -0.07
N ALA A 18 -2.10 -9.87 -0.28
CA ALA A 18 -1.67 -10.42 -1.56
C ALA A 18 -1.03 -11.82 -1.48
N TYR A 19 -1.11 -12.52 -0.35
CA TYR A 19 -0.44 -13.79 0.03
C TYR A 19 -0.21 -14.90 -1.04
N LYS A 20 -0.88 -14.89 -2.20
CA LYS A 20 -0.61 -15.81 -3.33
C LYS A 20 -0.14 -15.15 -4.64
N ALA A 21 -0.29 -13.83 -4.80
CA ALA A 21 0.15 -13.06 -5.96
C ALA A 21 1.20 -11.98 -5.60
N ALA A 22 1.70 -12.01 -4.36
CA ALA A 22 2.33 -10.87 -3.70
C ALA A 22 3.65 -10.47 -4.33
N ASP A 23 4.50 -11.41 -4.72
CA ASP A 23 5.89 -11.10 -5.05
C ASP A 23 6.03 -10.33 -6.37
N THR A 24 5.37 -10.81 -7.44
CA THR A 24 5.35 -10.13 -8.73
C THR A 24 4.69 -8.75 -8.64
N ILE A 25 3.56 -8.64 -7.94
CA ILE A 25 2.86 -7.36 -7.77
C ILE A 25 3.70 -6.42 -6.89
N TYR A 26 4.37 -6.94 -5.84
CA TYR A 26 5.27 -6.19 -4.98
C TYR A 26 6.42 -5.60 -5.79
N HIS A 27 7.13 -6.41 -6.57
CA HIS A 27 8.23 -5.93 -7.42
C HIS A 27 7.76 -4.90 -8.46
N ARG A 28 6.61 -5.12 -9.11
CA ARG A 28 6.01 -4.14 -10.04
C ARG A 28 5.61 -2.84 -9.33
N THR A 29 5.13 -2.93 -8.08
CA THR A 29 4.76 -1.77 -7.27
C THR A 29 6.00 -0.98 -6.84
N CYS A 30 7.09 -1.65 -6.46
CA CYS A 30 8.38 -1.01 -6.22
C CYS A 30 8.89 -0.27 -7.47
N ALA A 31 8.68 -0.87 -8.66
CA ALA A 31 9.06 -0.26 -9.93
C ALA A 31 8.22 0.97 -10.34
N LEU A 32 7.10 1.26 -9.65
CA LEU A 32 6.33 2.49 -9.87
C LEU A 32 7.00 3.74 -9.29
N THR A 33 8.00 3.56 -8.43
CA THR A 33 8.69 4.64 -7.72
C THR A 33 10.20 4.54 -7.87
N ALA A 34 10.91 5.62 -7.56
CA ALA A 34 12.37 5.64 -7.70
C ALA A 34 13.03 4.76 -6.62
N GLY A 35 13.61 3.63 -7.05
CA GLY A 35 14.50 2.80 -6.24
C GLY A 35 13.97 1.39 -5.94
N PRO A 36 14.77 0.54 -5.26
CA PRO A 36 14.45 -0.87 -5.05
C PRO A 36 13.50 -1.12 -3.87
N ARG A 37 12.90 -0.06 -3.31
CA ARG A 37 12.12 -0.13 -2.07
C ARG A 37 10.64 -0.04 -2.38
N PHE A 38 9.83 -0.54 -1.46
CA PHE A 38 8.39 -0.31 -1.54
C PHE A 38 8.09 1.19 -1.44
N PRO A 39 7.15 1.72 -2.25
CA PRO A 39 6.78 3.13 -2.24
C PRO A 39 6.49 3.65 -0.83
N LYS A 40 6.98 4.84 -0.50
CA LYS A 40 6.57 5.53 0.74
C LYS A 40 5.14 6.01 0.62
N ALA A 41 4.50 6.31 1.75
CA ALA A 41 3.13 6.81 1.77
C ALA A 41 2.91 8.06 0.90
N ASP A 42 3.86 8.99 0.89
CA ASP A 42 3.82 10.19 0.04
C ASP A 42 3.84 9.84 -1.45
N GLU A 43 4.71 8.91 -1.84
CA GLU A 43 4.81 8.43 -3.22
C GLU A 43 3.53 7.69 -3.65
N ILE A 44 2.99 6.83 -2.78
CA ILE A 44 1.72 6.12 -3.04
C ILE A 44 0.55 7.09 -3.21
N ARG A 45 0.49 8.14 -2.37
CA ARG A 45 -0.55 9.16 -2.48
C ARG A 45 -0.53 9.83 -3.85
N GLY A 46 0.67 10.10 -4.36
CA GLY A 46 0.92 10.70 -5.68
C GLY A 46 0.69 9.77 -6.88
N LEU A 47 0.65 8.44 -6.68
CA LEU A 47 0.37 7.49 -7.78
C LEU A 47 -1.09 7.53 -8.19
N ASP A 48 -1.34 7.43 -9.50
CA ASP A 48 -2.69 7.28 -10.02
C ASP A 48 -3.21 5.83 -9.86
N LEU A 49 -4.52 5.67 -9.66
CA LEU A 49 -5.13 4.34 -9.52
C LEU A 49 -4.94 3.48 -10.78
N GLU A 50 -4.90 4.06 -11.96
CA GLU A 50 -4.65 3.34 -13.21
C GLU A 50 -3.22 2.80 -13.28
N VAL A 51 -2.24 3.58 -12.82
CA VAL A 51 -0.84 3.18 -12.73
C VAL A 51 -0.67 2.03 -11.74
N MET A 52 -1.31 2.13 -10.57
CA MET A 52 -1.35 1.07 -9.57
C MET A 52 -1.96 -0.22 -10.14
N ARG A 53 -3.05 -0.10 -10.91
CA ARG A 53 -3.68 -1.25 -11.58
C ARG A 53 -2.77 -1.87 -12.63
N GLY A 54 -1.99 -1.07 -13.36
CA GLY A 54 -0.97 -1.53 -14.29
C GLY A 54 0.10 -2.41 -13.63
N ALA A 55 0.41 -2.19 -12.36
CA ALA A 55 1.31 -3.04 -11.57
C ALA A 55 0.66 -4.38 -11.13
N GLY A 56 -0.62 -4.60 -11.41
CA GLY A 56 -1.37 -5.82 -11.05
C GLY A 56 -2.23 -5.66 -9.80
N LEU A 57 -2.40 -4.44 -9.28
CA LEU A 57 -3.30 -4.18 -8.16
C LEU A 57 -4.77 -4.21 -8.64
N SER A 58 -5.63 -4.91 -7.90
CA SER A 58 -7.07 -4.72 -8.11
C SER A 58 -7.49 -3.33 -7.62
N ARG A 59 -8.65 -2.85 -8.07
CA ARG A 59 -9.20 -1.55 -7.63
C ARG A 59 -9.27 -1.45 -6.10
N ALA A 60 -9.76 -2.50 -5.44
CA ALA A 60 -9.88 -2.56 -3.99
C ALA A 60 -8.50 -2.46 -3.29
N LYS A 61 -7.47 -3.13 -3.83
CA LYS A 61 -6.11 -3.10 -3.28
C LYS A 61 -5.46 -1.73 -3.46
N ALA A 62 -5.65 -1.09 -4.62
CA ALA A 62 -5.13 0.24 -4.89
C ALA A 62 -5.76 1.30 -3.96
N LEU A 63 -7.08 1.24 -3.77
CA LEU A 63 -7.80 2.13 -2.84
C LEU A 63 -7.37 1.91 -1.39
N ALA A 64 -7.27 0.65 -0.93
CA ALA A 64 -6.80 0.35 0.42
C ALA A 64 -5.36 0.83 0.65
N LEU A 65 -4.50 0.75 -0.36
CA LEU A 65 -3.11 1.21 -0.27
C LEU A 65 -3.01 2.75 -0.22
N LYS A 66 -3.87 3.47 -0.97
CA LYS A 66 -3.99 4.94 -0.87
C LYS A 66 -4.52 5.37 0.49
N ASP A 67 -5.62 4.79 0.94
CA ASP A 67 -6.22 5.08 2.26
C ASP A 67 -5.20 4.86 3.39
N LEU A 68 -4.50 3.73 3.36
CA LEU A 68 -3.43 3.43 4.31
C LEU A 68 -2.32 4.50 4.28
N SER A 69 -1.95 4.96 3.09
CA SER A 69 -0.92 5.97 2.91
C SER A 69 -1.37 7.34 3.42
N GLU A 70 -2.63 7.72 3.21
CA GLU A 70 -3.20 8.94 3.79
C GLU A 70 -3.23 8.88 5.31
N HIS A 71 -3.68 7.77 5.90
CA HIS A 71 -3.68 7.57 7.35
C HIS A 71 -2.28 7.58 7.98
N VAL A 72 -1.27 7.09 7.24
CA VAL A 72 0.14 7.17 7.63
C VAL A 72 0.63 8.61 7.64
N LEU A 73 0.35 9.37 6.58
CA LEU A 73 0.81 10.76 6.42
C LEU A 73 0.13 11.71 7.40
N ASP A 74 -1.16 11.50 7.67
CA ASP A 74 -1.95 12.28 8.63
C ASP A 74 -1.57 11.96 10.09
N GLY A 75 -0.67 10.98 10.32
CA GLY A 75 -0.30 10.51 11.66
C GLY A 75 -1.45 9.85 12.42
N ARG A 76 -2.59 9.65 11.74
CA ARG A 76 -3.87 9.21 12.30
C ARG A 76 -4.07 7.71 12.36
N LEU A 77 -3.07 6.91 12.01
CA LEU A 77 -3.11 5.43 12.05
C LEU A 77 -3.65 4.88 13.38
N LYS A 78 -4.98 4.82 13.51
CA LYS A 78 -5.75 4.01 14.43
C LYS A 78 -6.21 2.83 13.58
N LEU A 79 -5.43 1.74 13.61
CA LEU A 79 -5.60 0.47 12.90
C LEU A 79 -6.92 -0.29 13.24
N ARG A 80 -8.03 0.40 13.49
CA ARG A 80 -9.29 -0.18 14.01
C ARG A 80 -10.42 -0.33 12.98
N SER A 81 -10.36 0.30 11.80
CA SER A 81 -11.49 0.25 10.84
C SER A 81 -11.36 -0.81 9.74
N LEU A 82 -10.29 -1.61 9.73
CA LEU A 82 -10.11 -2.70 8.76
C LEU A 82 -10.82 -3.99 9.20
N GLY A 83 -12.04 -3.86 9.72
CA GLY A 83 -12.79 -4.95 10.37
C GLY A 83 -14.24 -5.10 9.95
N HIS A 84 -14.70 -4.44 8.88
CA HIS A 84 -16.09 -4.63 8.44
C HIS A 84 -16.26 -4.51 6.93
N TYR A 85 -15.81 -5.55 6.21
CA TYR A 85 -16.45 -5.89 4.95
C TYR A 85 -17.32 -7.12 5.25
N PRO A 86 -18.66 -6.99 5.28
CA PRO A 86 -19.52 -8.16 5.37
C PRO A 86 -19.28 -9.02 4.12
N ASP A 87 -18.94 -10.28 4.35
CA ASP A 87 -18.92 -11.34 3.35
C ASP A 87 -20.37 -11.62 2.98
N ALA A 88 -20.73 -11.36 1.73
CA ALA A 88 -22.05 -11.66 1.18
C ALA A 88 -22.05 -13.05 0.56
#